data_AF-A0A3D8GTP4-F1
#
_entry.id   AF-A0A3D8GTP4-F1
#
_cell.length_a   1.000
_cell.length_b   1.000
_cell.length_c   1.000
_cell.angle_alpha   90.00
_cell.angle_beta   90.00
_cell.angle_gamma   90.00
#
_symmetry.space_group_name_H-M   'P 1'
#
loop_
_entity.id
_entity.type
_entity.pdbx_description
1 polymer ?
#
loop_
_entity_poly.entity_id
_entity_poly.type
_entity_poly.pdbx_seq_one_letter_code
_entity_poly.pdbx_strand_id
1 'polypeptide(L)'
;MSIFSRIKDLMGNKVDTFDGTEDLEKMVEQNLQDLNRELGKVKAELASVLADEQRLKRELIECQEGIEKMERYSVKSLDEGNEGDARTFQERKSVLAEKLSDLQAAIQFASSKSEQLKPIHDQLIANIKELESIKRSGF
;
A
#
# COMPACT_ATOMS: atom_id res chain seq x y z
N MET A 1 17.93 10.59 17.50
CA MET A 1 17.25 10.30 18.78
C MET A 1 15.78 10.17 18.50
N SER A 2 15.17 9.04 18.85
CA SER A 2 13.74 8.81 18.65
C SER A 2 12.94 9.63 19.68
N ILE A 3 11.67 9.95 19.40
CA ILE A 3 10.81 10.64 20.38
C ILE A 3 10.71 9.83 21.70
N PHE A 4 10.84 8.51 21.58
CA PHE A 4 10.98 7.56 22.68
C PHE A 4 12.20 7.81 23.56
N SER A 5 13.37 8.04 22.95
CA SER A 5 14.60 8.35 23.70
C SER A 5 14.38 9.60 24.56
N ARG A 6 13.73 10.62 23.98
CA ARG A 6 13.41 11.87 24.68
C ARG A 6 12.40 11.67 25.82
N ILE A 7 11.34 10.88 25.61
CA ILE A 7 10.34 10.60 26.66
C ILE A 7 10.95 9.76 27.79
N LYS A 8 11.77 8.76 27.46
CA LYS A 8 12.50 7.92 28.43
C LYS A 8 13.53 8.73 29.22
N ASP A 9 14.26 9.62 28.57
CA ASP A 9 15.21 10.51 29.22
C ASP A 9 14.51 11.53 30.13
N LEU A 10 13.30 11.98 29.77
CA LEU A 10 12.49 12.85 30.63
C LEU A 10 11.95 12.11 31.86
N MET A 11 11.47 10.86 31.70
CA MET A 11 11.06 10.01 32.82
C MET A 11 12.22 9.71 33.78
N GLY A 12 13.43 9.47 33.26
CA GLY A 12 14.60 9.16 34.09
C GLY A 12 15.17 10.34 34.88
N ASN A 13 14.89 11.59 34.48
CA ASN A 13 15.58 12.77 35.00
C ASN A 13 14.68 13.76 35.78
N LYS A 14 13.34 13.61 35.82
CA LYS A 14 12.42 14.65 36.32
C LYS A 14 11.17 14.22 37.11
N VAL A 15 11.11 13.03 37.71
CA VAL A 15 9.95 12.62 38.53
C VAL A 15 10.17 12.93 40.02
N ASP A 16 10.60 14.15 40.35
CA ASP A 16 10.65 14.64 41.74
C ASP A 16 9.58 15.72 42.02
N THR A 17 8.84 16.20 41.01
CA THR A 17 7.78 17.24 41.17
C THR A 17 6.46 16.87 40.49
N PHE A 18 5.34 17.18 41.16
CA PHE A 18 3.97 16.92 40.68
C PHE A 18 3.69 17.59 39.31
N ASP A 19 4.12 18.84 39.15
CA ASP A 19 3.93 19.65 37.92
C ASP A 19 4.65 19.04 36.71
N GLY A 20 5.84 18.46 36.91
CA GLY A 20 6.59 17.77 35.86
C GLY A 20 5.95 16.46 35.40
N THR A 21 5.09 15.86 36.23
CA THR A 21 4.38 14.61 35.91
C THR A 21 3.17 14.88 35.01
N GLU A 22 2.41 15.96 35.27
CA GLU A 22 1.25 16.37 34.46
C GLU A 22 1.63 16.76 33.03
N ASP A 23 2.73 17.51 32.87
CA ASP A 23 3.24 17.90 31.56
C ASP A 23 3.71 16.71 30.72
N LEU A 24 4.25 15.68 31.37
CA LEU A 24 4.75 14.46 30.73
C LEU A 24 3.58 13.57 30.28
N GLU A 25 2.52 13.49 31.09
CA GLU A 25 1.28 12.80 30.74
C GLU A 25 0.63 13.44 29.51
N LYS A 26 0.45 14.76 29.50
CA LYS A 26 -0.10 15.48 28.34
C LYS A 26 0.74 15.27 27.08
N MET A 27 2.06 15.28 27.21
CA MET A 27 2.97 15.05 26.08
C MET A 27 2.81 13.64 25.50
N VAL A 28 2.71 12.61 26.33
CA VAL A 28 2.49 11.22 25.88
C VAL A 28 1.12 11.08 25.21
N GLU A 29 0.08 11.69 25.77
CA GLU A 29 -1.26 11.68 25.19
C GLU A 29 -1.34 12.34 23.81
N GLN A 30 -0.71 13.51 23.66
CA GLN A 30 -0.65 14.22 22.37
C GLN A 30 0.09 13.38 21.32
N ASN A 31 1.25 12.82 21.66
CA ASN A 31 1.99 11.95 20.75
C ASN A 31 1.20 10.70 20.36
N LEU A 32 0.48 10.08 21.30
CA LEU A 32 -0.42 8.97 21.01
C LEU A 32 -1.53 9.39 20.04
N GLN A 33 -2.12 10.57 20.22
CA GLN A 33 -3.16 11.07 19.33
C GLN A 33 -2.62 11.29 17.91
N ASP A 34 -1.45 11.88 17.77
CA ASP A 34 -0.83 12.16 16.47
C ASP A 34 -0.40 10.88 15.75
N LEU A 35 0.23 9.94 16.45
CA LEU A 35 0.58 8.64 15.87
C LEU A 35 -0.65 7.85 15.44
N ASN A 36 -1.75 7.89 16.21
CA ASN A 36 -3.00 7.25 15.81
C ASN A 36 -3.60 7.89 14.55
N ARG A 37 -3.52 9.21 14.41
CA ARG A 37 -3.97 9.92 13.20
C ARG A 37 -3.12 9.53 11.99
N GLU A 38 -1.80 9.48 12.14
CA GLU A 38 -0.88 9.04 11.08
C GLU A 38 -1.13 7.59 10.69
N LEU A 39 -1.28 6.70 11.67
CA LEU A 39 -1.62 5.30 11.42
C LEU A 39 -2.94 5.17 10.65
N GLY A 40 -3.94 5.97 11.00
CA GLY A 40 -5.22 6.01 10.27
C GLY A 40 -5.03 6.38 8.80
N LYS A 41 -4.21 7.39 8.50
CA LYS A 41 -3.88 7.80 7.13
C LYS A 41 -3.15 6.70 6.36
N VAL A 42 -2.09 6.15 6.94
CA VAL A 42 -1.28 5.09 6.31
C VAL A 42 -2.13 3.83 6.07
N LYS A 43 -3.01 3.46 7.00
CA LYS A 43 -3.96 2.35 6.82
C LYS A 43 -4.90 2.59 5.65
N ALA A 44 -5.51 3.77 5.56
CA ALA A 44 -6.42 4.11 4.48
C ALA A 44 -5.71 4.09 3.12
N GLU A 45 -4.51 4.67 3.05
CA GLU A 45 -3.71 4.66 1.83
C GLU A 45 -3.28 3.24 1.44
N LEU A 46 -2.77 2.44 2.38
CA LEU A 46 -2.38 1.05 2.12
C LEU A 46 -3.56 0.22 1.65
N ALA A 47 -4.74 0.36 2.29
CA ALA A 47 -5.96 -0.32 1.88
C ALA A 47 -6.37 0.06 0.44
N SER A 48 -6.31 1.36 0.10
CA SER A 48 -6.59 1.84 -1.25
C SER A 48 -5.65 1.23 -2.28
N VAL A 49 -4.33 1.25 -2.00
CA VAL A 49 -3.30 0.72 -2.91
C VAL A 49 -3.48 -0.78 -3.14
N LEU A 50 -3.77 -1.55 -2.09
CA LEU A 50 -4.02 -3.00 -2.21
C LEU A 50 -5.31 -3.29 -2.99
N ALA A 51 -6.36 -2.49 -2.79
CA ALA A 51 -7.60 -2.63 -3.54
C ALA A 51 -7.39 -2.34 -5.04
N ASP A 52 -6.63 -1.30 -5.36
CA ASP A 52 -6.25 -0.96 -6.73
C ASP A 52 -5.39 -2.05 -7.36
N GLU A 53 -4.38 -2.56 -6.65
CA GLU A 53 -3.53 -3.67 -7.12
C GLU A 53 -4.39 -4.90 -7.48
N GLN A 54 -5.35 -5.25 -6.62
CA GLN A 54 -6.24 -6.38 -6.88
C GLN A 54 -7.17 -6.14 -8.07
N ARG A 55 -7.66 -4.91 -8.24
CA ARG A 55 -8.45 -4.53 -9.42
C ARG A 55 -7.62 -4.66 -10.70
N LEU A 56 -6.41 -4.09 -10.72
CA LEU A 56 -5.51 -4.16 -11.87
C LEU A 56 -5.13 -5.60 -12.22
N LYS A 57 -4.92 -6.47 -11.22
CA LYS A 57 -4.67 -7.91 -11.44
C LYS A 57 -5.84 -8.61 -12.12
N ARG A 58 -7.08 -8.26 -11.80
CA ARG A 58 -8.27 -8.79 -12.51
C ARG A 58 -8.31 -8.31 -13.96
N GLU A 59 -8.09 -7.01 -14.18
CA GLU A 59 -8.04 -6.43 -15.53
C GLU A 59 -6.90 -7.02 -16.38
N LEU A 60 -5.77 -7.37 -15.75
CA LEU A 60 -4.66 -8.05 -16.41
C LEU A 60 -5.08 -9.43 -16.93
N ILE A 61 -5.76 -10.23 -16.10
CA ILE A 61 -6.24 -11.56 -16.47
C ILE A 61 -7.24 -11.45 -17.64
N GLU A 62 -8.21 -10.54 -17.54
CA GLU A 62 -9.19 -10.30 -18.62
C GLU A 62 -8.50 -9.85 -19.93
N CYS A 63 -7.44 -9.03 -19.83
CA CYS A 63 -6.65 -8.62 -20.98
C CYS A 63 -5.92 -9.82 -21.63
N GLN A 64 -5.31 -10.69 -20.81
CA GLN A 64 -4.65 -11.91 -21.27
C GLN A 64 -5.63 -12.86 -21.98
N GLU A 65 -6.80 -13.09 -21.40
CA GLU A 65 -7.86 -13.87 -22.03
C GLU A 65 -8.31 -13.26 -23.37
N GLY A 66 -8.40 -11.93 -23.43
CA GLY A 66 -8.69 -11.20 -24.65
C GLY A 66 -7.63 -11.42 -25.75
N ILE A 67 -6.35 -11.37 -25.38
CA ILE A 67 -5.22 -11.63 -26.30
C ILE A 67 -5.29 -13.06 -26.84
N GLU A 68 -5.49 -14.04 -25.97
CA GLU A 68 -5.63 -15.45 -26.38
C GLU A 68 -6.82 -15.64 -27.33
N LYS A 69 -7.94 -14.98 -27.05
CA LYS A 69 -9.14 -15.05 -27.90
C LYS A 69 -8.88 -14.46 -29.28
N MET A 70 -8.21 -13.31 -29.38
CA MET A 70 -7.85 -12.71 -30.66
C MET A 70 -6.89 -13.60 -31.44
N GLU A 71 -5.93 -14.23 -30.75
CA GLU A 71 -5.02 -15.19 -31.39
C GLU A 71 -5.77 -16.39 -31.98
N ARG A 72 -6.67 -17.01 -31.21
CA ARG A 72 -7.50 -18.13 -31.70
C ARG A 72 -8.33 -17.75 -32.92
N TYR A 73 -8.91 -16.55 -32.92
CA TYR A 73 -9.69 -16.05 -34.06
C TYR A 73 -8.83 -15.75 -35.28
N SER A 74 -7.64 -15.19 -35.08
CA SER A 74 -6.69 -15.01 -36.17
C SER A 74 -6.28 -16.33 -36.81
N VAL A 75 -5.91 -17.33 -36.02
CA VAL A 75 -5.51 -18.66 -36.52
C VAL A 75 -6.67 -19.30 -37.28
N LYS A 76 -7.87 -19.29 -36.70
CA LYS A 76 -9.07 -19.84 -37.36
C LYS A 76 -9.37 -19.15 -38.70
N SER A 77 -9.22 -17.83 -38.76
CA SER A 77 -9.46 -17.06 -40.00
C SER A 77 -8.44 -17.43 -41.09
N LEU A 78 -7.18 -17.67 -40.72
CA LEU A 78 -6.16 -18.16 -41.65
C LEU A 78 -6.47 -19.57 -42.17
N ASP A 79 -6.92 -20.47 -41.28
CA ASP A 79 -7.32 -21.84 -41.66
C ASP A 79 -8.50 -21.83 -42.65
N GLU A 80 -9.40 -20.86 -42.53
CA GLU A 80 -10.54 -20.63 -43.42
C GLU A 80 -10.16 -19.84 -44.70
N GLY A 81 -8.90 -19.42 -44.85
CA GLY A 81 -8.40 -18.64 -46.00
C GLY A 81 -8.82 -17.17 -46.00
N ASN A 82 -9.33 -16.66 -44.88
CA ASN A 82 -9.76 -15.27 -44.70
C ASN A 82 -8.66 -14.42 -44.06
N GLU A 83 -7.70 -14.01 -44.88
CA GLU A 83 -6.55 -13.20 -44.45
C GLU A 83 -6.95 -11.81 -43.93
N GLY A 84 -8.04 -11.23 -44.44
CA GLY A 84 -8.53 -9.92 -44.00
C GLY A 84 -8.99 -9.91 -42.55
N ASP A 85 -9.77 -10.92 -42.16
CA ASP A 85 -10.21 -11.08 -40.77
C ASP A 85 -9.04 -11.44 -39.86
N ALA A 86 -8.11 -12.30 -40.31
CA ALA A 86 -6.90 -12.63 -39.58
C ALA A 86 -6.10 -11.37 -39.22
N ARG A 87 -5.89 -10.47 -40.19
CA ARG A 87 -5.19 -9.20 -39.99
C ARG A 87 -5.90 -8.33 -38.96
N THR A 88 -7.23 -8.23 -39.05
CA THR A 88 -8.04 -7.45 -38.11
C THR A 88 -7.92 -7.97 -36.67
N PHE A 89 -7.91 -9.30 -36.48
CA PHE A 89 -7.72 -9.89 -35.15
C PHE A 89 -6.30 -9.65 -34.61
N GLN A 90 -5.27 -9.70 -35.44
CA GLN A 90 -3.89 -9.37 -35.04
C GLN A 90 -3.73 -7.90 -34.65
N GLU A 91 -4.35 -6.97 -35.37
CA GLU A 91 -4.34 -5.55 -35.00
C GLU A 91 -4.98 -5.33 -33.63
N ARG A 92 -6.15 -5.95 -33.37
CA ARG A 92 -6.80 -5.90 -32.06
C ARG A 92 -5.96 -6.53 -30.95
N LYS A 93 -5.28 -7.65 -31.25
CA LYS A 93 -4.36 -8.31 -30.33
C LYS A 93 -3.19 -7.38 -29.98
N SER A 94 -2.65 -6.63 -30.94
CA SER A 94 -1.58 -5.65 -30.69
C SER A 94 -2.01 -4.57 -29.71
N VAL A 95 -3.22 -4.02 -29.89
CA VAL A 95 -3.77 -3.01 -28.96
C VAL A 95 -3.95 -3.58 -27.54
N LEU A 96 -4.42 -4.83 -27.42
CA LEU A 96 -4.51 -5.50 -26.13
C LEU A 96 -3.13 -5.77 -25.51
N ALA A 97 -2.11 -6.08 -26.32
CA ALA A 97 -0.75 -6.28 -25.85
C ALA A 97 -0.12 -5.00 -25.30
N GLU A 98 -0.38 -3.84 -25.93
CA GLU A 98 0.00 -2.53 -25.39
C GLU A 98 -0.68 -2.29 -24.02
N LYS A 99 -2.00 -2.49 -23.95
CA LYS A 99 -2.75 -2.39 -22.69
C LYS A 99 -2.22 -3.34 -21.61
N LEU A 100 -1.81 -4.55 -21.99
CA LEU A 100 -1.23 -5.52 -21.06
C LEU A 100 0.06 -4.99 -20.43
N SER A 101 0.93 -4.37 -21.23
CA SER A 101 2.17 -3.74 -20.75
C SER A 101 1.86 -2.60 -19.76
N ASP A 102 0.89 -1.75 -20.07
CA ASP A 102 0.47 -0.66 -19.18
C ASP A 102 -0.08 -1.19 -17.84
N LEU A 103 -0.91 -2.24 -17.89
CA LEU A 103 -1.43 -2.90 -16.70
C LEU A 103 -0.32 -3.52 -15.84
N GLN A 104 0.69 -4.14 -16.46
CA GLN A 104 1.84 -4.70 -15.74
C GLN A 104 2.64 -3.61 -15.03
N ALA A 105 2.91 -2.50 -15.71
CA ALA A 105 3.60 -1.35 -15.11
C ALA A 105 2.80 -0.75 -13.94
N ALA A 106 1.48 -0.62 -14.10
CA ALA A 106 0.60 -0.12 -13.04
C ALA A 106 0.57 -1.05 -11.81
N ILE A 107 0.52 -2.38 -12.02
CA ILE A 107 0.62 -3.36 -10.93
C ILE A 107 1.95 -3.23 -10.21
N GLN A 108 3.07 -3.16 -10.95
CA GLN A 108 4.40 -3.02 -10.35
C GLN A 108 4.50 -1.75 -9.48
N PHE A 109 3.95 -0.64 -9.97
CA PHE A 109 3.88 0.60 -9.20
C PHE A 109 3.05 0.45 -7.92
N ALA A 110 1.85 -0.14 -8.00
CA ALA A 110 1.00 -0.38 -6.84
C ALA A 110 1.66 -1.32 -5.81
N SER A 111 2.27 -2.42 -6.27
CA SER A 111 3.00 -3.35 -5.41
C SER A 111 4.16 -2.66 -4.69
N SER A 112 4.99 -1.89 -5.42
CA SER A 112 6.10 -1.12 -4.84
C SER A 112 5.62 -0.11 -3.80
N LYS A 113 4.51 0.60 -4.08
CA LYS A 113 3.91 1.52 -3.11
C LYS A 113 3.42 0.80 -1.86
N SER A 114 2.79 -0.36 -2.00
CA SER A 114 2.36 -1.18 -0.85
C SER A 114 3.54 -1.65 0.00
N GLU A 115 4.66 -2.03 -0.64
CA GLU A 115 5.90 -2.47 0.04
C GLU A 115 6.55 -1.34 0.83
N GLN A 116 6.45 -0.09 0.36
CA GLN A 116 6.94 1.08 1.09
C GLN A 116 6.04 1.45 2.28
N LEU A 117 4.72 1.26 2.17
CA LEU A 117 3.76 1.63 3.21
C LEU A 117 3.69 0.62 4.37
N LYS A 118 3.89 -0.67 4.12
CA LYS A 118 3.89 -1.73 5.14
C LYS A 118 4.87 -1.48 6.31
N PRO A 119 6.17 -1.21 6.10
CA PRO A 119 7.08 -0.98 7.21
C PRO A 119 6.73 0.29 7.99
N ILE A 120 6.20 1.34 7.32
CA ILE A 120 5.72 2.56 7.98
C ILE A 120 4.53 2.23 8.89
N HIS A 121 3.55 1.47 8.39
CA HIS A 121 2.41 0.99 9.16
C HIS A 121 2.85 0.19 10.40
N ASP A 122 3.77 -0.76 10.22
CA ASP A 122 4.22 -1.64 11.30
C ASP A 122 5.02 -0.87 12.35
N GLN A 123 5.85 0.10 11.93
CA GLN A 123 6.59 0.97 12.84
C GLN A 123 5.65 1.87 13.65
N LEU A 124 4.60 2.42 13.04
CA LEU A 124 3.59 3.22 13.75
C LEU A 124 2.86 2.38 14.80
N ILE A 125 2.50 1.13 14.48
CA ILE A 125 1.90 0.21 15.46
C ILE A 125 2.87 -0.09 16.61
N ALA A 126 4.15 -0.36 16.31
CA ALA A 126 5.16 -0.61 17.33
C ALA A 126 5.31 0.59 18.27
N ASN A 127 5.42 1.80 17.71
CA ASN A 127 5.52 3.04 18.47
C ASN A 127 4.29 3.27 19.36
N ILE A 128 3.07 3.09 18.84
CA ILE A 128 1.84 3.26 19.62
C ILE A 128 1.81 2.28 20.79
N LYS A 129 2.12 1.00 20.56
CA LYS A 129 2.15 -0.02 21.61
C LYS A 129 3.15 0.32 22.72
N GLU A 130 4.31 0.83 22.35
CA GLU A 130 5.35 1.21 23.31
C GLU A 130 4.91 2.42 24.15
N LEU A 131 4.33 3.46 23.54
CA LEU A 131 3.80 4.61 24.27
C LEU A 131 2.60 4.24 25.17
N GLU A 132 1.72 3.37 24.70
CA GLU A 132 0.63 2.82 25.52
C GLU A 132 1.16 2.03 26.72
N SER A 133 2.26 1.30 26.55
CA SER A 133 2.93 0.60 27.64
C SER A 133 3.49 1.57 28.68
N ILE A 134 4.15 2.65 28.24
CA ILE A 134 4.66 3.72 29.11
C ILE A 134 3.51 4.37 29.88
N LYS A 135 2.42 4.71 29.20
CA LYS A 135 1.23 5.29 29.84
C LYS A 135 0.65 4.34 30.90
N ARG A 136 0.63 3.03 30.63
CA ARG A 136 0.07 2.02 31.56
C ARG A 136 0.95 1.73 32.76
N SER A 137 2.28 1.81 32.62
CA SER A 137 3.21 1.57 33.74
C SER A 137 3.14 2.64 34.82
N GLY A 138 2.44 3.75 34.56
CA GLY A 138 2.47 4.94 35.42
C GLY A 138 3.77 5.71 35.20
N PHE A 139 3.67 7.04 35.26
CA PHE A 139 4.84 7.91 35.40
C PHE A 139 5.36 7.84 36.84
#